data_AF-A0A376F5J3-F1
#
_entry.id   AF-A0A376F5J3-F1
#
_cell.length_a   1.000
_cell.length_b   1.000
_cell.length_c   1.000
_cell.angle_alpha   90.00
_cell.angle_beta   90.00
_cell.angle_gamma   90.00
#
_symmetry.space_group_name_H-M   'P 1'
#
loop_
_entity.id
_entity.type
_entity.pdbx_description
1 polymer ?
#
loop_
_entity_poly.entity_id
_entity_poly.type
_entity_poly.pdbx_seq_one_letter_code
_entity_poly.pdbx_strand_id
1 'polypeptide(L)'
;MQRARCYLLGETAVVLELEPPVTLATQKRIWRLTQRLADMPEVVETIPGMNNITVVLRSPHTLALDAIERLQRWWEESEALEPESRAIQIPVVYGGTGGAGSWRGGRSLRINRKAGC
;
A
#
# COMPACT_ATOMS: atom_id res chain seq x y z
N MET A 1 -17.18 -5.73 -7.27
CA MET A 1 -15.77 -5.95 -6.89
C MET A 1 -14.88 -5.29 -7.94
N GLN A 2 -13.87 -4.52 -7.55
CA GLN A 2 -12.96 -3.86 -8.49
C GLN A 2 -12.04 -4.91 -9.12
N ARG A 3 -11.84 -4.85 -10.45
CA ARG A 3 -11.08 -5.86 -11.19
C ARG A 3 -9.60 -5.74 -10.82
N ALA A 4 -9.03 -6.83 -10.31
CA ALA A 4 -7.63 -6.93 -9.93
C ALA A 4 -6.87 -7.77 -10.96
N ARG A 5 -5.72 -7.28 -11.40
CA ARG A 5 -4.79 -7.96 -12.29
C ARG A 5 -3.58 -8.36 -11.46
N CYS A 6 -3.18 -9.63 -11.56
CA CYS A 6 -1.97 -10.12 -10.90
C CYS A 6 -0.97 -10.56 -11.95
N TYR A 7 0.29 -10.17 -11.79
CA TYR A 7 1.37 -10.51 -12.71
C TYR A 7 2.71 -10.62 -11.97
N LEU A 8 3.64 -11.38 -12.55
CA LEU A 8 5.01 -11.43 -12.04
C LEU A 8 5.77 -10.18 -12.47
N LEU A 9 6.54 -9.63 -11.54
CA LEU A 9 7.50 -8.58 -11.80
C LEU A 9 8.91 -9.17 -11.59
N GLY A 10 9.56 -9.50 -12.70
CA GLY A 10 10.82 -10.23 -12.67
C GLY A 10 10.64 -11.66 -12.17
N GLU A 11 11.65 -12.15 -11.46
CA GLU A 11 11.71 -13.55 -10.99
C GLU A 11 11.27 -13.71 -9.53
N THR A 12 11.18 -12.63 -8.77
CA THR A 12 11.04 -12.68 -7.30
C THR A 12 9.78 -12.02 -6.76
N ALA A 13 9.08 -11.22 -7.56
CA ALA A 13 7.95 -10.43 -7.09
C ALA A 13 6.66 -10.70 -7.87
N VAL A 14 5.54 -10.58 -7.16
CA VAL A 14 4.18 -10.58 -7.71
C VAL A 14 3.59 -9.20 -7.48
N VAL A 15 2.92 -8.65 -8.49
CA VAL A 15 2.20 -7.38 -8.39
C VAL A 15 0.71 -7.65 -8.52
N LEU A 16 -0.06 -7.12 -7.59
CA LEU A 16 -1.51 -6.96 -7.72
C LEU A 16 -1.81 -5.51 -8.07
N GLU A 17 -2.48 -5.29 -9.19
CA GLU A 17 -2.86 -3.98 -9.70
C GLU A 17 -4.38 -3.88 -9.86
N LEU A 18 -4.96 -2.76 -9.42
CA LEU A 18 -6.39 -2.50 -9.48
C LEU A 18 -6.70 -1.50 -10.60
N GLU A 19 -7.75 -1.79 -11.38
CA GLU A 19 -8.19 -0.87 -12.42
C GLU A 19 -8.70 0.46 -11.82
N PRO A 20 -8.44 1.61 -12.47
CA PRO A 20 -9.06 2.88 -12.12
C PRO A 20 -10.59 2.78 -12.06
N PRO A 21 -11.28 3.60 -11.25
CA PRO A 21 -10.79 4.75 -10.49
C PRO A 21 -10.23 4.41 -9.10
N VAL A 22 -9.27 5.21 -8.63
CA VAL A 22 -8.73 5.11 -7.26
C VAL A 22 -9.75 5.68 -6.28
N THR A 23 -10.17 4.86 -5.31
CA THR A 23 -11.07 5.30 -4.23
C THR A 23 -10.41 5.11 -2.87
N LEU A 24 -10.82 5.92 -1.88
CA LEU A 24 -10.32 5.78 -0.51
C LEU A 24 -10.64 4.39 0.07
N ALA A 25 -11.80 3.81 -0.27
CA ALA A 25 -12.17 2.47 0.16
C ALA A 25 -11.19 1.42 -0.38
N THR A 26 -10.83 1.52 -1.66
CA THR A 26 -9.81 0.68 -2.30
C THR A 26 -8.45 0.84 -1.61
N GLN A 27 -8.05 2.07 -1.31
CA GLN A 27 -6.77 2.34 -0.67
C GLN A 27 -6.70 1.81 0.77
N LYS A 28 -7.81 1.88 1.53
CA LYS A 28 -7.91 1.23 2.85
C LYS A 28 -7.76 -0.29 2.76
N ARG A 29 -8.37 -0.93 1.75
CA ARG A 29 -8.21 -2.38 1.51
C ARG A 29 -6.77 -2.73 1.18
N ILE A 30 -6.10 -1.95 0.33
CA ILE A 30 -4.67 -2.12 0.02
C ILE A 30 -3.83 -2.08 1.31
N TRP A 31 -4.04 -1.08 2.17
CA TRP A 31 -3.29 -0.99 3.43
C TRP A 31 -3.53 -2.17 4.37
N ARG A 32 -4.76 -2.69 4.44
CA ARG A 32 -5.08 -3.88 5.24
C ARG A 32 -4.39 -5.12 4.69
N LEU A 33 -4.51 -5.35 3.39
CA LEU A 33 -3.86 -6.47 2.73
C LEU A 33 -2.33 -6.40 2.90
N THR A 34 -1.75 -5.20 2.78
CA THR A 34 -0.31 -4.97 3.00
C THR A 34 0.15 -5.36 4.40
N GLN A 35 -0.62 -4.99 5.44
CA GLN A 35 -0.31 -5.39 6.81
C GLN A 35 -0.37 -6.91 6.99
N ARG A 36 -1.42 -7.56 6.46
CA ARG A 36 -1.58 -9.01 6.54
C ARG A 36 -0.45 -9.77 5.82
N LEU A 37 0.00 -9.25 4.68
CA LEU A 37 1.09 -9.84 3.89
C LEU A 37 2.46 -9.69 4.56
N ALA A 38 2.69 -8.59 5.29
CA ALA A 38 3.95 -8.35 5.97
C ALA A 38 4.26 -9.39 7.07
N ASP A 39 3.23 -9.98 7.66
CA ASP A 39 3.38 -11.00 8.73
C ASP A 39 3.54 -12.44 8.18
N MET A 40 3.48 -12.63 6.86
CA MET A 40 3.54 -13.97 6.25
C MET A 40 4.99 -14.43 6.05
N PRO A 41 5.34 -15.68 6.42
CA PRO A 41 6.71 -16.18 6.36
C PRO A 41 7.26 -16.31 4.92
N GLU A 42 6.36 -16.52 3.96
CA GLU A 42 6.65 -16.60 2.52
C GLU A 42 6.93 -15.25 1.87
N VAL A 43 6.60 -14.15 2.54
CA VAL A 43 6.79 -12.78 2.05
C VAL A 43 8.06 -12.19 2.65
N VAL A 44 8.91 -11.62 1.81
CA VAL A 44 10.11 -10.88 2.21
C VAL A 44 9.76 -9.43 2.48
N GLU A 45 9.01 -8.83 1.56
CA GLU A 45 8.64 -7.42 1.62
C GLU A 45 7.31 -7.21 0.91
N THR A 46 6.50 -6.28 1.43
CA THR A 46 5.29 -5.80 0.75
C THR A 46 5.37 -4.28 0.57
N ILE A 47 5.26 -3.83 -0.68
CA ILE A 47 5.40 -2.44 -1.08
C ILE A 47 4.03 -1.96 -1.59
N PRO A 48 3.28 -1.16 -0.81
CA PRO A 48 2.02 -0.58 -1.27
C PRO A 48 2.25 0.62 -2.18
N GLY A 49 1.62 0.63 -3.35
CA GLY A 49 1.53 1.79 -4.24
C GLY A 49 0.20 2.55 -4.09
N MET A 50 -0.20 3.25 -5.16
CA MET A 50 -1.47 3.99 -5.17
C MET A 50 -2.68 3.05 -5.31
N ASN A 51 -2.64 2.21 -6.35
CA ASN A 51 -3.67 1.22 -6.72
C ASN A 51 -3.09 -0.19 -6.88
N ASN A 52 -1.82 -0.39 -6.51
CA ASN A 52 -1.14 -1.65 -6.64
C ASN A 52 -0.42 -2.03 -5.34
N ILE A 53 -0.07 -3.31 -5.24
CA ILE A 53 0.75 -3.87 -4.17
C ILE A 53 1.79 -4.76 -4.84
N THR A 54 3.06 -4.51 -4.57
CA THR A 54 4.16 -5.40 -4.96
C THR A 54 4.55 -6.25 -3.76
N VAL A 55 4.57 -7.57 -3.95
CA VAL A 55 4.92 -8.55 -2.93
C VAL A 55 6.17 -9.28 -3.39
N VAL A 56 7.26 -9.16 -2.62
CA VAL A 56 8.50 -9.90 -2.87
C VAL A 56 8.44 -11.22 -2.12
N LEU A 57 8.60 -12.33 -2.84
CA LEU A 57 8.51 -13.68 -2.28
C LEU A 57 9.88 -14.19 -1.85
N ARG A 58 9.89 -15.00 -0.79
CA ARG A 58 11.12 -15.65 -0.30
C ARG A 58 11.62 -16.76 -1.23
N SER A 59 10.69 -17.53 -1.80
CA SER A 59 10.99 -18.69 -2.65
C SER A 59 10.15 -18.66 -3.93
N PRO A 60 10.47 -17.77 -4.89
CA PRO A 60 9.57 -17.49 -6.00
C PRO A 60 9.48 -18.62 -7.03
N HIS A 61 10.56 -19.39 -7.25
CA HIS A 61 10.56 -20.47 -8.25
C HIS A 61 9.57 -21.60 -7.92
N THR A 62 9.24 -21.79 -6.65
CA THR A 62 8.26 -22.80 -6.21
C THR A 62 6.86 -22.20 -6.05
N LEU A 63 6.77 -20.88 -5.89
CA LEU A 63 5.55 -20.21 -5.43
C LEU A 63 4.94 -19.26 -6.47
N ALA A 64 5.53 -19.04 -7.64
CA ALA A 64 5.09 -17.96 -8.54
C ALA A 64 3.60 -18.05 -8.97
N LEU A 65 3.14 -19.22 -9.44
CA LEU A 65 1.71 -19.42 -9.78
C LEU A 65 0.83 -19.42 -8.52
N ASP A 66 1.23 -20.17 -7.51
CA ASP A 66 0.50 -20.26 -6.24
C ASP A 66 0.35 -18.90 -5.57
N ALA A 67 1.35 -18.03 -5.67
CA ALA A 67 1.34 -16.69 -5.09
C ALA A 67 0.39 -15.76 -5.85
N ILE A 68 0.23 -15.91 -7.17
CA ILE A 68 -0.78 -15.17 -7.92
C ILE A 68 -2.18 -15.57 -7.45
N GLU A 69 -2.47 -16.87 -7.35
CA GLU A 69 -3.77 -17.37 -6.89
C GLU A 69 -4.04 -16.98 -5.44
N ARG A 70 -3.05 -17.12 -4.55
CA ARG A 70 -3.13 -16.70 -3.15
C ARG A 70 -3.39 -15.21 -3.04
N LEU A 71 -2.67 -14.38 -3.80
CA LEU A 71 -2.82 -12.93 -3.75
C LEU A 71 -4.20 -12.47 -4.24
N GLN A 72 -4.72 -13.12 -5.30
CA GLN A 72 -6.11 -12.92 -5.73
C GLN A 72 -7.10 -13.33 -4.65
N ARG A 73 -6.93 -14.52 -4.04
CA ARG A 73 -7.80 -14.99 -2.96
C ARG A 73 -7.77 -14.06 -1.75
N TRP A 74 -6.60 -13.61 -1.32
CA TRP A 74 -6.48 -12.68 -0.20
C TRP A 74 -7.09 -11.32 -0.52
N TRP A 75 -7.02 -10.86 -1.77
CA TRP A 75 -7.73 -9.67 -2.19
C TRP A 75 -9.26 -9.85 -2.15
N GLU A 76 -9.76 -11.03 -2.55
CA GLU A 76 -11.18 -11.36 -2.49
C GLU A 76 -11.70 -11.47 -1.05
N GLU A 77 -10.95 -12.15 -0.18
CA GLU A 77 -11.23 -12.30 1.26
C GLU A 77 -11.06 -10.99 2.03
N SER A 78 -10.27 -10.04 1.54
CA SER A 78 -10.00 -8.78 2.23
C SER A 78 -11.23 -7.88 2.19
N GLU A 79 -12.09 -8.01 3.17
CA GLU A 79 -13.22 -7.11 3.36
C GLU A 79 -12.73 -5.70 3.76
N ALA A 80 -13.50 -4.66 3.42
CA ALA A 80 -13.17 -3.28 3.74
C ALA A 80 -13.34 -3.02 5.25
N LEU A 81 -12.37 -3.45 6.05
CA LEU A 81 -12.31 -3.13 7.47
C LEU A 81 -11.62 -1.79 7.69
N GLU A 82 -12.38 -0.83 8.21
CA GLU A 82 -11.92 0.51 8.57
C GLU A 82 -10.66 0.43 9.46
N PRO A 83 -9.49 0.90 8.99
CA PRO A 83 -8.29 0.96 9.81
C PRO A 83 -8.46 2.01 10.91
N GLU A 84 -8.03 1.70 12.14
CA GLU A 84 -7.94 2.73 13.18
C GLU A 84 -7.01 3.84 12.72
N SER A 85 -7.55 5.05 12.52
CA SER A 85 -6.79 6.19 12.04
C SER A 85 -6.06 6.85 13.20
N ARG A 86 -4.74 7.06 13.07
CA ARG A 86 -3.98 7.88 14.01
C ARG A 86 -3.74 9.26 13.41
N ALA A 87 -4.17 10.30 14.12
CA ALA A 87 -3.87 11.68 13.75
C ALA A 87 -2.44 12.05 14.19
N ILE A 88 -1.60 12.45 13.24
CA ILE A 88 -0.27 13.00 13.51
C ILE A 88 -0.30 14.48 13.09
N GLN A 89 0.09 15.36 14.01
CA GLN A 89 0.29 16.76 13.70
C GLN A 89 1.73 16.93 13.22
N ILE A 90 1.91 17.34 11.97
CA ILE A 90 3.22 17.66 11.41
C ILE A 90 3.37 19.19 11.46
N PRO A 91 4.22 19.74 12.35
CA PRO A 91 4.47 21.17 12.38
C PRO A 91 5.29 21.55 11.15
N VAL A 92 4.69 22.35 10.26
CA VAL A 92 5.39 22.87 9.07
C VAL A 92 5.63 24.36 9.27
N VAL A 93 6.91 24.75 9.32
CA VAL A 93 7.32 26.16 9.29
C VAL A 93 7.48 26.57 7.84
N TYR A 94 6.50 27.31 7.32
CA TYR A 94 6.57 27.89 5.98
C TYR A 94 7.36 29.22 6.03
N GLY A 95 8.27 29.43 5.07
CA GLY A 95 9.01 30.70 4.93
C GLY A 95 10.40 30.77 5.56
N GLY A 96 10.98 29.65 6.02
CA GLY A 96 12.39 29.59 6.40
C GLY A 96 13.31 29.72 5.17
N THR A 97 14.48 30.34 5.34
CA THR A 97 15.52 30.54 4.30
C THR A 97 16.05 29.24 3.68
N GLY A 98 15.62 28.07 4.14
CA GLY A 98 15.96 26.75 3.60
C GLY A 98 15.06 26.24 2.47
N GLY A 99 14.01 26.98 2.07
CA GLY A 99 13.12 26.59 0.98
C GLY A 99 12.83 27.76 0.04
N ALA A 100 13.54 27.84 -1.08
CA ALA A 100 13.22 28.78 -2.15
C ALA A 100 11.89 28.38 -2.80
N GLY A 101 10.81 28.93 -2.27
CA GLY A 101 9.44 28.73 -2.74
C GLY A 101 8.47 29.49 -1.84
N SER A 102 8.53 30.81 -1.89
CA SER A 102 7.66 31.73 -1.14
C SER A 102 6.17 31.35 -1.29
N TRP A 103 5.57 30.79 -0.23
CA TRP A 103 4.13 30.62 -0.10
C TRP A 103 3.64 31.35 1.15
N ARG A 104 2.84 32.40 0.98
CA ARG A 104 2.07 33.05 2.05
C ARG A 104 0.69 32.40 2.10
N GLY A 105 0.39 31.69 3.19
CA GLY A 105 -0.94 31.14 3.45
C GLY A 105 -0.87 29.89 4.31
N GLY A 106 -0.96 30.06 5.64
CA GLY A 106 -0.90 28.97 6.60
C GLY A 106 -2.08 28.02 6.46
N ARG A 107 -1.81 26.79 6.00
CA ARG A 107 -2.69 25.64 6.21
C ARG A 107 -1.86 24.44 6.65
N SER A 108 -2.29 23.85 7.76
CA SER A 108 -1.79 22.58 8.27
C SER A 108 -2.13 21.47 7.28
N LEU A 109 -1.11 20.76 6.79
CA LEU A 109 -1.30 19.61 5.92
C LEU A 109 -1.39 18.36 6.79
N ARG A 110 -2.59 17.78 6.89
CA ARG A 110 -2.82 16.47 7.52
C ARG A 110 -2.35 15.38 6.56
N ILE A 111 -1.17 14.82 6.80
CA ILE A 111 -0.73 13.60 6.10
C ILE A 111 -0.93 12.42 7.05
N ASN A 112 -1.87 11.54 6.70
CA ASN A 112 -2.01 10.24 7.36
C ASN A 112 -0.85 9.34 6.92
N ARG A 113 0.04 8.98 7.83
CA ARG A 113 0.99 7.86 7.69
C ARG A 113 0.78 6.88 8.85
N LYS A 114 0.51 5.62 8.54
CA LYS A 114 0.52 4.51 9.52
C LYS A 114 1.92 3.88 9.55
N ALA A 115 2.58 3.93 10.69
CA ALA A 115 3.67 3.03 11.07
C ALA A 115 3.23 2.34 12.37
N GLY A 116 3.34 1.01 12.40
CA GLY A 116 2.74 0.15 13.40
C GLY A 116 3.50 0.05 14.72
N CYS A 117 2.78 -0.49 15.70
CA CYS A 117 3.25 -1.38 16.75
C CYS A 117 2.15 -2.44 16.91
#